data_AF-A0A8S2QR63-F1
#
_entry.id   AF-A0A8S2QR63-F1
#
_cell.length_a   1.000
_cell.length_b   1.000
_cell.length_c   1.000
_cell.angle_alpha   90.00
_cell.angle_beta   90.00
_cell.angle_gamma   90.00
#
_symmetry.space_group_name_H-M   'P 1'
#
loop_
_entity.id
_entity.type
_entity.pdbx_description
1 polymer ?
#
loop_
_entity_poly.entity_id
_entity_poly.type
_entity_poly.pdbx_seq_one_letter_code
_entity_poly.pdbx_strand_id
1 'polypeptide(L)' 'MGDKAGTAEVIRALLAALGDEKEHVRRNACEALGNMGDKAGTAEVIRALLSALGDKNENVRSSACEALG' A
#
# COMPACT_ATOMS: atom_id res chain seq x y z
N MET A 1 -3.44 8.42 -22.86
CA MET A 1 -2.27 9.02 -22.20
C MET A 1 -2.68 9.41 -20.79
N GLY A 2 -2.83 8.42 -19.91
CA GLY A 2 -2.89 8.64 -18.46
C GLY A 2 -1.57 8.13 -17.94
N ASP A 3 -0.60 9.04 -17.87
CA ASP A 3 0.81 8.74 -17.97
C ASP A 3 1.36 8.03 -16.73
N LYS A 4 2.46 7.27 -16.90
CA LYS A 4 3.24 6.66 -15.82
C LYS A 4 3.49 7.62 -14.64
N ALA A 5 3.58 8.92 -14.90
CA ALA A 5 3.72 9.97 -13.90
C ALA A 5 2.54 10.01 -12.91
N GLY A 6 1.29 9.95 -13.39
CA GLY A 6 0.11 9.96 -12.52
C GLY A 6 0.00 8.69 -11.67
N THR A 7 0.44 7.54 -12.21
CA THR A 7 0.50 6.30 -11.42
C THR A 7 1.57 6.38 -10.34
N ALA A 8 2.73 6.97 -10.62
CA ALA A 8 3.80 7.15 -9.65
C ALA A 8 3.40 8.10 -8.51
N GLU A 9 2.68 9.19 -8.80
CA GLU A 9 2.16 10.11 -7.78
C GLU A 9 1.14 9.42 -6.86
N VAL A 10 0.23 8.62 -7.43
CA VAL A 10 -0.73 7.83 -6.65
C VAL A 10 -0.01 6.85 -5.73
N ILE A 11 1.00 6.12 -6.23
CA ILE A 11 1.78 5.18 -5.42
C ILE A 11 2.46 5.91 -4.26
N ARG A 12 3.08 7.08 -4.50
CA ARG A 12 3.71 7.87 -3.44
C ARG A 12 2.72 8.32 -2.38
N ALA A 13 1.53 8.77 -2.78
CA ALA A 13 0.48 9.16 -1.84
C ALA A 13 0.01 7.98 -0.98
N LEU A 14 -0.17 6.81 -1.58
CA LEU A 14 -0.53 5.58 -0.86
C LEU A 14 0.58 5.11 0.09
N LEU A 15 1.85 5.19 -0.33
CA LEU A 15 2.98 4.89 0.54
C LEU A 15 3.05 5.81 1.76
N ALA A 16 2.76 7.10 1.60
CA ALA A 16 2.66 8.02 2.72
C ALA A 16 1.49 7.66 3.66
N ALA A 17 0.35 7.23 3.11
CA ALA A 17 -0.84 6.84 3.87
C ALA A 17 -0.63 5.58 4.73
N LEU A 18 0.35 4.72 4.41
CA LEU A 18 0.75 3.59 5.27
C LEU A 18 1.35 4.04 6.61
N GLY A 19 1.73 5.31 6.76
CA GLY A 19 2.22 5.89 8.02
C GLY A 19 1.16 6.65 8.82
N ASP A 20 -0.10 6.69 8.36
CA ASP A 20 -1.15 7.48 9.01
C ASP A 20 -1.49 6.95 10.42
N GLU A 21 -1.86 7.84 11.34
CA GLU A 21 -2.24 7.47 12.70
C GLU A 21 -3.48 6.57 12.73
N LYS A 22 -4.40 6.76 11.79
CA LYS A 22 -5.66 6.04 11.70
C LYS A 22 -5.49 4.70 10.98
N GLU A 23 -5.86 3.63 11.66
CA GLU A 23 -5.75 2.26 11.15
C GLU A 23 -6.52 2.03 9.85
N HIS A 24 -7.71 2.64 9.70
CA HIS A 24 -8.49 2.51 8.46
C HIS A 24 -7.81 3.19 7.26
N VAL A 25 -7.06 4.27 7.47
CA VAL A 25 -6.29 4.92 6.40
C VAL A 25 -5.16 4.01 5.95
N ARG A 26 -4.39 3.45 6.90
CA ARG A 26 -3.32 2.49 6.60
C ARG A 26 -3.85 1.23 5.91
N ARG A 27 -4.97 0.68 6.38
CA ARG A 27 -5.64 -0.48 5.78
C ARG A 27 -6.04 -0.21 4.33
N ASN A 28 -6.74 0.89 4.10
CA ASN A 28 -7.18 1.27 2.76
C ASN A 28 -5.98 1.52 1.81
N ALA A 29 -4.86 2.01 2.34
CA ALA A 29 -3.63 2.15 1.55
C ALA A 29 -3.05 0.78 1.13
N CYS A 30 -3.01 -0.22 2.03
CA CYS A 30 -2.61 -1.59 1.67
C CYS A 30 -3.53 -2.17 0.58
N GLU A 31 -4.86 -2.08 0.77
CA GLU A 31 -5.84 -2.59 -0.19
C GLU A 31 -5.68 -1.92 -1.57
N ALA A 32 -5.52 -0.59 -1.60
CA ALA A 32 -5.32 0.14 -2.84
C ALA A 32 -4.02 -0.27 -3.56
N LEU A 33 -2.92 -0.42 -2.82
CA LEU A 33 -1.64 -0.87 -3.38
C LEU A 33 -1.74 -2.29 -3.95
N GLY A 34 -2.42 -3.22 -3.27
CA GLY A 34 -2.69 -4.56 -3.80
C GLY A 34 -3.54 -4.54 -5.07
N ASN A 35 -4.62 -3.76 -5.07
CA ASN A 35 -5.53 -3.63 -6.21
C ASN A 35 -4.88 -2.99 -7.46
N MET A 36 -3.76 -2.29 -7.29
CA MET A 36 -2.99 -1.73 -8.42
C MET A 36 -2.18 -2.80 -9.17
N GLY A 37 -1.99 -3.99 -8.60
CA GLY A 37 -1.26 -5.11 -9.21
C GLY A 37 0.14 -4.72 -9.68
N ASP A 38 0.52 -5.14 -10.90
CA ASP A 38 1.86 -4.92 -11.49
C ASP A 38 2.32 -3.45 -11.48
N LYS A 39 1.38 -2.49 -11.50
CA LYS A 39 1.72 -1.07 -11.44
C LYS A 39 2.37 -0.67 -10.12
N ALA A 40 1.98 -1.35 -9.04
CA ALA A 40 2.51 -1.16 -7.70
C ALA A 40 3.55 -2.24 -7.31
N GLY A 41 3.89 -3.18 -8.20
CA GLY A 41 4.89 -4.24 -7.98
C GLY A 41 6.35 -3.76 -7.91
N THR A 42 6.59 -2.56 -7.38
CA THR A 42 7.94 -2.02 -7.19
C THR A 42 8.53 -2.50 -5.86
N ALA A 43 9.86 -2.57 -5.78
CA ALA A 43 10.55 -2.97 -4.55
C ALA A 43 10.21 -2.07 -3.35
N GLU A 44 9.90 -0.79 -3.59
CA GLU A 44 9.50 0.16 -2.55
C GLU A 44 8.15 -0.21 -1.94
N VAL A 45 7.15 -0.48 -2.77
CA VAL A 45 5.81 -0.90 -2.33
C VAL A 45 5.88 -2.24 -1.60
N ILE A 46 6.62 -3.21 -2.13
CA ILE A 46 6.79 -4.51 -1.47
C ILE A 46 7.40 -4.34 -0.07
N ARG A 47 8.43 -3.50 0.09
CA ARG A 47 9.02 -3.22 1.41
C ARG A 47 8.02 -2.55 2.36
N ALA A 48 7.22 -1.62 1.85
CA ALA A 48 6.23 -0.93 2.67
C ALA A 48 5.11 -1.88 3.13
N LEU A 49 4.61 -2.74 2.24
CA LEU A 49 3.64 -3.78 2.59
C LEU A 49 4.22 -4.81 3.57
N LEU A 50 5.49 -5.22 3.40
CA LEU A 50 6.18 -6.08 4.37
C LEU A 50 6.28 -5.43 5.75
N SER A 51 6.50 -4.11 5.82
CA SER A 51 6.46 -3.38 7.09
C SER A 51 5.04 -3.37 7.70
N ALA A 52 3.99 -3.25 6.88
CA ALA A 52 2.60 -3.26 7.32
C ALA A 52 2.14 -4.62 7.87
N LEU A 53 2.85 -5.72 7.57
CA LEU A 53 2.66 -7.01 8.26
C LEU A 53 2.97 -6.94 9.77
N GLY A 54 3.76 -5.95 10.20
CA GLY A 54 4.05 -5.68 11.60
C GLY A 54 3.10 -4.68 12.27
N ASP A 55 2.03 -4.26 11.58
CA ASP A 55 1.12 -3.23 12.11
C ASP A 55 0.40 -3.69 13.39
N LYS A 56 0.14 -2.73 14.27
CA LYS A 56 -0.58 -2.97 15.54
C LYS A 56 -2.01 -3.46 15.29
N ASN A 57 -2.65 -3.01 14.21
CA ASN A 57 -4.01 -3.37 13.87
C ASN A 57 -4.05 -4.62 12.98
N GLU A 58 -4.89 -5.60 13.35
CA GLU A 58 -5.01 -6.87 12.64
C GLU A 58 -5.57 -6.73 11.22
N ASN A 59 -6.47 -5.78 10.97
CA ASN A 59 -7.04 -5.56 9.65
C ASN A 59 -5.97 -5.01 8.70
N VAL A 60 -5.10 -4.13 9.20
CA VAL A 60 -3.96 -3.61 8.40
C VAL A 60 -3.01 -4.76 8.04
N ARG A 61 -2.71 -5.65 8.99
CA ARG A 61 -1.89 -6.85 8.73
C ARG A 61 -2.53 -7.78 7.69
N SER A 62 -3.85 -8.01 7.78
CA SER A 62 -4.59 -8.84 6.81
C SER A 62 -4.52 -8.24 5.40
N SER A 63 -4.82 -6.94 5.26
CA SER A 63 -4.75 -6.25 3.97
C SER A 63 -3.33 -6.23 3.40
N ALA A 64 -2.30 -6.13 4.25
CA ALA A 64 -0.92 -6.23 3.80
C ALA A 64 -0.56 -7.65 3.30
N CYS A 65 -1.03 -8.71 3.97
CA CYS A 65 -0.90 -10.08 3.49
C CYS A 65 -1.59 -10.27 2.13
N GLU A 66 -2.83 -9.79 2.00
CA GLU A 66 -3.60 -9.88 0.76
C GLU A 66 -2.93 -9.11 -0.38
N ALA A 67 -2.39 -7.92 -0.12
CA ALA A 67 -1.69 -7.12 -1.13
C ALA A 67 -0.34 -7.72 -1.58
N LEU A 68 0.25 -8.60 -0.78
CA LEU A 68 1.49 -9.33 -1.10
C LEU A 68 1.23 -10.68 -1.79
N GLY A 69 -0.04 -11.12 -1.86
CA GLY A 69 -0.48 -12.43 -2.37
C GLY A 69 -0.99 -12.38 -3.80
#